data_AF-X1F2W2-F1
#
_entry.id   AF-X1F2W2-F1
#
_cell.length_a   1.000
_cell.length_b   1.000
_cell.length_c   1.000
_cell.angle_alpha   90.00
_cell.angle_beta   90.00
_cell.angle_gamma   90.00
#
_symmetry.space_group_name_H-M   'P 1'
#
loop_
_entity.id
_entity.type
_entity.pdbx_description
1 polymer ?
#
loop_
_entity_poly.entity_id
_entity_poly.type
_entity_poly.pdbx_seq_one_letter_code
_entity_poly.pdbx_strand_id
1 'polypeptide(L)'
;MATKLRLTVRFAGMDSHHRVKPTRNLKKKLKRKLDNPDTMESYDAYSAEYLSIPAKGSTPLTDPAGPYYGANYKYIVITNNSLAGISDPYSFQALCDSKTARGISAGIVTTDWIYANYDGTRPAGGSDNQTRIRNFLIDAYQTWGTEYALLGGDKDIIPVRLLYDTGYDVAADLYYGCVD
;
A
#
# COMPACT_ATOMS: atom_id res chain seq x y z
N MET A 1 30.84 -26.76 -44.38
CA MET A 1 31.22 -25.68 -43.43
C MET A 1 29.94 -25.12 -42.83
N ALA A 2 29.74 -25.24 -41.52
CA ALA A 2 28.50 -24.81 -40.86
C ALA A 2 28.67 -23.40 -40.28
N THR A 3 27.97 -22.43 -40.86
CA THR A 3 27.98 -21.04 -40.41
C THR A 3 27.10 -20.91 -39.17
N LYS A 4 27.68 -20.61 -38.00
CA LYS A 4 26.92 -20.36 -36.77
C LYS A 4 26.46 -18.90 -36.72
N LEU A 5 25.16 -18.70 -36.50
CA LEU A 5 24.56 -17.39 -36.19
C LEU A 5 24.88 -16.99 -34.75
N ARG A 6 25.39 -15.77 -34.58
CA ARG A 6 25.67 -15.19 -33.27
C ARG A 6 24.46 -14.35 -32.85
N LEU A 7 23.76 -14.79 -31.81
CA LEU A 7 22.62 -14.08 -31.25
C LEU A 7 23.11 -13.21 -30.09
N THR A 8 22.88 -11.90 -30.16
CA THR A 8 23.24 -10.96 -29.09
C THR A 8 21.96 -10.43 -28.47
N VAL A 9 21.62 -10.92 -27.28
CA VAL A 9 20.50 -10.40 -26.49
C VAL A 9 21.04 -9.23 -25.66
N ARG A 10 20.59 -8.01 -25.96
CA ARG A 10 20.80 -6.86 -25.09
C ARG A 10 19.58 -6.72 -24.19
N PHE A 11 19.77 -6.89 -22.89
CA PHE A 11 18.74 -6.51 -21.92
C PHE A 11 18.73 -4.99 -21.83
N ALA A 12 17.57 -4.38 -22.08
CA ALA A 12 17.37 -2.96 -21.83
C ALA A 12 17.58 -2.69 -20.34
N GLY A 13 18.27 -1.60 -20.00
CA GLY A 13 18.58 -1.23 -18.62
C GLY A 13 17.33 -1.19 -17.73
N MET A 14 17.57 -1.36 -16.42
CA MET A 14 16.58 -1.49 -15.33
C MET A 14 15.63 -0.29 -15.14
N ASP A 15 15.56 0.66 -16.08
CA ASP A 15 14.84 1.93 -15.95
C ASP A 15 13.62 2.05 -16.88
N SER A 16 13.17 0.96 -17.50
CA SER A 16 11.95 0.97 -18.32
C SER A 16 10.94 -0.06 -17.82
N HIS A 17 10.12 0.33 -16.83
CA HIS A 17 8.83 -0.33 -16.64
C HIS A 17 8.03 -0.16 -17.94
N HIS A 18 8.14 -1.12 -18.85
CA HIS A 18 7.29 -1.19 -20.04
C HIS A 18 5.85 -1.39 -19.56
N ARG A 19 5.11 -0.29 -19.41
CA ARG A 19 3.67 -0.33 -19.14
C ARG A 19 3.02 -0.98 -20.35
N VAL A 20 2.56 -2.22 -20.19
CA VAL A 20 1.77 -2.92 -21.21
C VAL A 20 0.43 -2.19 -21.31
N LYS A 21 0.32 -1.26 -22.25
CA LYS A 21 -0.94 -0.57 -22.51
C LYS A 21 -1.90 -1.52 -23.23
N PRO A 22 -3.09 -1.79 -22.69
CA PRO A 22 -4.05 -2.64 -23.37
C PRO A 22 -4.42 -2.01 -24.72
N THR A 23 -4.43 -2.83 -25.77
CA THR A 23 -4.82 -2.37 -27.11
C THR A 23 -6.26 -1.86 -27.11
N ARG A 24 -6.62 -1.01 -28.08
CA ARG A 24 -7.98 -0.46 -28.23
C ARG A 24 -9.07 -1.55 -28.17
N ASN A 25 -8.80 -2.70 -28.77
CA ASN A 25 -9.71 -3.84 -28.79
C ASN A 25 -9.83 -4.53 -27.43
N LEU A 26 -8.72 -4.62 -26.69
CA LEU A 26 -8.70 -5.18 -25.34
C LEU A 26 -9.42 -4.24 -24.35
N LYS A 27 -9.21 -2.93 -24.45
CA LYS A 27 -9.93 -1.92 -23.64
C LYS A 27 -11.45 -2.03 -23.82
N LYS A 28 -11.92 -2.14 -25.06
CA LYS A 28 -13.36 -2.30 -25.36
C LYS A 28 -13.96 -3.59 -24.79
N LYS A 29 -13.19 -4.69 -24.74
CA LYS A 29 -13.62 -5.94 -24.11
C LYS A 29 -13.68 -5.84 -22.59
N LEU A 30 -12.69 -5.18 -21.98
CA LEU A 30 -12.61 -4.99 -20.53
C LEU A 30 -13.69 -4.03 -20.03
N LYS A 31 -13.96 -2.92 -20.74
CA LYS A 31 -15.02 -1.95 -20.37
C LYS A 31 -16.41 -2.59 -20.23
N ARG A 32 -16.68 -3.70 -20.92
CA ARG A 32 -17.96 -4.44 -20.83
C ARG A 32 -18.03 -5.42 -19.65
N LYS A 33 -16.91 -5.67 -18.97
CA LYS A 33 -16.77 -6.63 -17.87
C LYS A 33 -16.42 -5.96 -16.54
N LEU A 34 -16.31 -4.63 -16.55
CA LEU A 34 -16.00 -3.83 -15.38
C LEU A 34 -17.30 -3.17 -14.93
N ASP A 35 -17.58 -3.26 -13.62
CA ASP A 35 -18.78 -2.67 -13.02
C ASP A 35 -18.69 -1.13 -12.97
N ASN A 36 -17.46 -0.58 -13.00
CA ASN A 36 -17.21 0.86 -13.13
C ASN A 36 -16.35 1.15 -14.37
N PRO A 37 -16.95 1.12 -15.57
CA PRO A 37 -16.24 1.21 -16.83
C PRO A 37 -15.52 2.55 -17.08
N ASP A 38 -15.92 3.59 -16.35
CA ASP A 38 -15.40 4.95 -16.51
C ASP A 38 -14.04 5.15 -15.80
N THR A 39 -13.73 4.30 -14.80
CA THR A 39 -12.40 4.26 -14.14
C THR A 39 -11.28 3.86 -15.10
N MET A 40 -11.59 3.27 -16.25
CA MET A 40 -10.58 2.86 -17.22
C MET A 40 -9.83 4.05 -17.84
N GLU A 41 -10.42 5.25 -17.80
CA GLU A 41 -9.81 6.48 -18.33
C GLU A 41 -8.74 7.03 -17.38
N SER A 42 -8.87 6.84 -16.06
CA SER A 42 -7.84 7.24 -15.09
C SER A 42 -6.54 6.47 -15.30
N TYR A 43 -6.64 5.21 -15.76
CA TYR A 43 -5.50 4.32 -16.00
C TYR A 43 -4.51 4.86 -17.05
N ASP A 44 -4.99 5.66 -18.01
CA ASP A 44 -4.13 6.33 -19.01
C ASP A 44 -3.58 7.67 -18.50
N ALA A 45 -4.24 8.32 -17.53
CA ALA A 45 -3.89 9.64 -17.01
C ALA A 45 -2.79 9.62 -15.92
N TYR A 46 -2.55 8.48 -15.26
CA TYR A 46 -1.54 8.30 -14.20
C TYR A 46 -0.07 8.32 -14.70
N SER A 47 0.36 9.23 -15.61
CA SER A 47 1.65 9.04 -16.30
C SER A 47 2.58 10.22 -16.57
N ALA A 48 2.38 11.43 -16.03
CA ALA A 48 3.36 12.51 -16.26
C ALA A 48 3.81 13.24 -14.99
N GLU A 49 2.92 13.51 -14.05
CA GLU A 49 3.22 14.38 -12.89
C GLU A 49 4.02 13.68 -11.78
N TYR A 50 3.94 12.36 -11.69
CA TYR A 50 4.59 11.57 -10.62
C TYR A 50 6.10 11.28 -10.83
N LEU A 51 6.65 11.52 -12.03
CA LEU A 51 8.07 11.30 -12.32
C LEU A 51 8.94 12.56 -12.12
N SER A 52 8.34 13.70 -11.80
CA SER A 52 9.03 14.98 -11.59
C SER A 52 9.18 15.38 -10.12
N ILE A 53 8.88 14.49 -9.17
CA ILE A 53 9.17 14.77 -7.75
C ILE A 53 10.69 14.72 -7.57
N PRO A 54 11.37 15.83 -7.27
CA PRO A 54 12.82 15.81 -7.09
C PRO A 54 13.15 14.95 -5.88
N ALA A 55 14.00 13.94 -6.08
CA ALA A 55 14.55 13.10 -5.02
C ALA A 55 15.34 13.98 -4.03
N LYS A 56 14.67 14.50 -2.99
CA LYS A 56 15.34 15.21 -1.91
C LYS A 56 15.69 14.21 -0.82
N GLY A 57 16.90 13.68 -0.90
CA GLY A 57 17.64 13.10 0.22
C GLY A 57 17.14 11.75 0.73
N SER A 58 17.48 10.67 0.03
CA SER A 58 17.38 9.31 0.58
C SER A 58 18.64 8.99 1.39
N THR A 59 18.56 9.06 2.71
CA THR A 59 19.42 8.26 3.60
C THR A 59 18.56 7.20 4.26
N PRO A 60 18.98 5.91 4.28
CA PRO A 60 18.27 4.88 5.01
C PRO A 60 18.42 5.17 6.50
N LEU A 61 17.31 5.41 7.21
CA LEU A 61 17.31 5.65 8.65
C LEU A 61 16.48 4.59 9.35
N THR A 62 17.19 3.76 10.11
CA THR A 62 16.73 2.90 11.18
C THR A 62 16.52 3.76 12.43
N ASP A 63 15.27 4.05 12.81
CA ASP A 63 14.98 4.55 14.16
C ASP A 63 13.60 4.03 14.67
N PRO A 64 13.49 3.53 15.92
CA PRO A 64 12.31 2.80 16.40
C PRO A 64 11.17 3.67 16.99
N ALA A 65 11.14 4.99 16.75
CA ALA A 65 10.32 5.91 17.55
C ALA A 65 9.06 6.53 16.87
N GLY A 66 8.65 6.07 15.69
CA GLY A 66 7.37 6.48 15.06
C GLY A 66 7.51 6.84 13.57
N PRO A 67 6.41 6.90 12.80
CA PRO A 67 6.46 7.03 11.35
C PRO A 67 6.78 8.47 10.93
N TYR A 68 8.07 8.71 10.73
CA TYR A 68 8.69 9.39 9.60
C TYR A 68 7.85 10.44 8.84
N TYR A 69 7.88 11.69 9.32
CA TYR A 69 7.51 12.87 8.52
C TYR A 69 8.46 12.99 7.31
N GLY A 70 7.98 12.69 6.10
CA GLY A 70 8.67 13.02 4.83
C GLY A 70 8.85 11.88 3.83
N ALA A 71 8.46 10.64 4.14
CA ALA A 71 8.52 9.51 3.22
C ALA A 71 7.11 9.03 2.84
N ASN A 72 6.80 9.01 1.55
CA ASN A 72 5.54 8.48 1.02
C ASN A 72 5.64 6.95 0.88
N TYR A 73 4.88 6.21 1.69
CA TYR A 73 4.87 4.75 1.67
C TYR A 73 3.73 4.20 0.79
N LYS A 74 4.08 3.49 -0.28
CA LYS A 74 3.12 2.72 -1.08
C LYS A 74 2.62 1.47 -0.37
N TYR A 75 3.46 0.89 0.48
CA TYR A 75 3.16 -0.32 1.25
C TYR A 75 3.34 -0.05 2.75
N ILE A 76 2.28 -0.10 3.53
CA ILE A 76 2.34 0.12 4.98
C ILE A 76 2.06 -1.18 5.72
N VAL A 77 2.83 -1.42 6.78
CA VAL A 77 2.57 -2.49 7.76
C VAL A 77 2.03 -1.83 9.02
N ILE A 78 0.81 -2.17 9.42
CA ILE A 78 0.21 -1.70 10.68
C ILE A 78 0.30 -2.82 11.70
N THR A 79 0.94 -2.57 12.84
CA THR A 79 1.14 -3.59 13.90
C THR A 79 1.32 -2.94 15.28
N ASN A 80 1.40 -3.69 16.37
CA ASN A 80 1.80 -3.11 17.66
C ASN A 80 3.32 -2.87 17.76
N ASN A 81 3.74 -2.09 18.76
CA ASN A 81 5.15 -1.82 19.05
C ASN A 81 5.97 -3.10 19.29
N SER A 82 5.39 -4.12 19.93
CA SER A 82 6.11 -5.37 20.23
C SER A 82 6.53 -6.12 18.97
N LEU A 83 5.62 -6.27 18.00
CA LEU A 83 5.94 -6.95 16.74
C LEU A 83 6.78 -6.06 15.80
N ALA A 84 6.56 -4.74 15.84
CA ALA A 84 7.40 -3.79 15.08
C ALA A 84 8.87 -3.83 15.55
N GLY A 85 9.11 -4.01 16.85
CA GLY A 85 10.44 -4.05 17.45
C GLY A 85 11.16 -5.39 17.37
N ILE A 86 10.63 -6.38 16.65
CA ILE A 86 11.29 -7.68 16.49
C ILE A 86 12.53 -7.51 15.60
N SER A 87 13.71 -7.83 16.15
CA SER A 87 15.00 -7.76 15.46
C SER A 87 15.43 -9.08 14.79
N ASP A 88 14.51 -10.03 14.65
CA ASP A 88 14.75 -11.32 13.99
C ASP A 88 15.00 -11.15 12.48
N PRO A 89 15.70 -12.11 11.84
CA PRO A 89 15.99 -12.05 10.40
C PRO A 89 14.75 -12.05 9.51
N TYR A 90 13.59 -12.49 10.05
CA TYR A 90 12.31 -12.53 9.35
C TYR A 90 11.27 -11.62 10.02
N SER A 91 11.66 -10.37 10.29
CA SER A 91 10.81 -9.35 10.90
C SER A 91 10.00 -8.54 9.87
N PHE A 92 9.07 -7.71 10.36
CA PHE A 92 8.39 -6.72 9.51
C PHE A 92 9.36 -5.71 8.88
N GLN A 93 10.48 -5.41 9.54
CA GLN A 93 11.52 -4.58 8.95
C GLN A 93 12.15 -5.29 7.76
N ALA A 94 12.52 -6.57 7.89
CA ALA A 94 13.05 -7.36 6.78
C ALA A 94 12.06 -7.44 5.60
N LEU A 95 10.75 -7.50 5.88
CA LEU A 95 9.72 -7.41 4.84
C LEU A 95 9.71 -6.05 4.14
N CYS A 96 9.75 -4.95 4.90
CA CYS A 96 9.78 -3.59 4.34
C CYS A 96 11.05 -3.36 3.51
N ASP A 97 12.21 -3.83 3.98
CA ASP A 97 13.47 -3.76 3.25
C ASP A 97 13.38 -4.54 1.94
N SER A 98 12.79 -5.74 1.97
CA SER A 98 12.55 -6.55 0.78
C SER A 98 11.60 -5.88 -0.22
N LYS A 99 10.56 -5.18 0.24
CA LYS A 99 9.65 -4.41 -0.63
C LYS A 99 10.36 -3.20 -1.25
N THR A 100 11.13 -2.49 -0.44
CA THR A 100 11.89 -1.31 -0.85
C THR A 100 12.96 -1.68 -1.88
N ALA A 101 13.67 -2.80 -1.69
CA ALA A 101 14.62 -3.33 -2.65
C ALA A 101 13.99 -3.69 -4.02
N ARG A 102 12.68 -3.91 -4.07
CA ARG A 102 11.91 -4.17 -5.30
C ARG A 102 11.24 -2.91 -5.88
N GLY A 103 11.56 -1.74 -5.34
CA GLY A 103 11.03 -0.45 -5.80
C GLY A 103 9.65 -0.09 -5.23
N ILE A 104 9.20 -0.76 -4.17
CA ILE A 104 7.94 -0.42 -3.47
C ILE A 104 8.32 0.21 -2.13
N SER A 105 8.12 1.52 -1.96
CA SER A 105 8.38 2.19 -0.69
C SER A 105 7.52 1.58 0.41
N ALA A 106 8.17 1.05 1.45
CA ALA A 106 7.50 0.34 2.52
C ALA A 106 7.88 0.88 3.91
N GLY A 107 6.90 0.93 4.81
CA GLY A 107 7.09 1.45 6.16
C GLY A 107 6.21 0.75 7.18
N ILE A 108 6.62 0.81 8.44
CA ILE A 108 5.88 0.26 9.59
C ILE A 108 5.25 1.42 10.34
N VAL A 109 3.96 1.29 10.65
CA VAL A 109 3.20 2.22 11.49
C VAL A 109 2.61 1.45 12.65
N THR A 110 2.77 1.97 13.86
CA THR A 110 2.30 1.25 15.05
C THR A 110 0.90 1.69 15.47
N THR A 111 0.11 0.75 15.98
CA THR A 111 -1.24 1.02 16.50
C THR A 111 -1.21 2.09 17.59
N ASP A 112 -0.19 2.07 18.46
CA ASP A 112 -0.03 3.04 19.53
C ASP A 112 0.14 4.46 18.97
N TRP A 113 0.94 4.61 17.90
CA TRP A 113 1.09 5.89 17.22
C TRP A 113 -0.22 6.32 16.54
N ILE A 114 -0.91 5.43 15.82
CA ILE A 114 -2.20 5.74 15.19
C ILE A 114 -3.20 6.22 16.25
N TYR A 115 -3.30 5.50 17.37
CA TYR A 115 -4.25 5.81 18.43
C TYR A 115 -3.94 7.16 19.08
N ALA A 116 -2.67 7.58 19.14
CA ALA A 116 -2.31 8.89 19.66
C ALA A 116 -2.57 10.05 18.69
N ASN A 117 -2.60 9.81 17.38
CA ASN A 117 -2.60 10.87 16.35
C ASN A 117 -3.90 11.00 15.56
N TYR A 118 -4.78 10.00 15.59
CA TYR A 118 -6.03 10.01 14.83
C TYR A 118 -7.26 9.97 15.72
N ASP A 119 -8.27 10.74 15.34
CA ASP A 119 -9.56 10.73 16.01
C ASP A 119 -10.32 9.43 15.71
N GLY A 120 -10.98 8.88 16.73
CA GLY A 120 -11.78 7.66 16.63
C GLY A 120 -13.27 7.92 16.51
N THR A 121 -13.70 9.19 16.43
CA THR A 121 -15.12 9.55 16.43
C THR A 121 -15.85 8.96 15.23
N ARG A 122 -16.89 8.17 15.52
CA ARG A 122 -17.76 7.60 14.50
C ARG A 122 -18.84 8.59 14.06
N PRO A 123 -19.30 8.54 12.80
CA PRO A 123 -20.45 9.32 12.34
C PRO A 123 -21.73 9.05 13.14
N ALA A 124 -21.91 7.81 13.63
CA ALA A 124 -23.05 7.40 14.46
C ALA A 124 -22.90 7.75 15.95
N GLY A 125 -21.80 8.42 16.35
CA GLY A 125 -21.44 8.68 17.74
C GLY A 125 -20.56 7.59 18.36
N GLY A 126 -19.87 7.96 19.44
CA GLY A 126 -18.85 7.15 20.11
C GLY A 126 -17.48 7.22 19.43
N SER A 127 -16.46 6.64 20.07
CA SER A 127 -15.10 6.55 19.55
C SER A 127 -14.58 5.13 19.67
N ASP A 128 -13.85 4.65 18.67
CA ASP A 128 -13.17 3.35 18.72
C ASP A 128 -11.82 3.37 17.99
N ASN A 129 -11.04 2.30 18.17
CA ASN A 129 -9.71 2.16 17.57
C ASN A 129 -9.77 1.80 16.09
N GLN A 130 -10.82 1.09 15.65
CA GLN A 130 -11.05 0.77 14.23
C GLN A 130 -11.15 2.05 13.40
N THR A 131 -11.87 3.06 13.90
CA THR A 131 -12.06 4.35 13.21
C THR A 131 -10.76 5.14 13.18
N ARG A 132 -9.93 5.07 14.23
CA ARG A 132 -8.58 5.68 14.22
C ARG A 132 -7.71 5.11 13.13
N ILE A 133 -7.65 3.77 13.02
CA ILE A 133 -6.90 3.08 11.97
C ILE A 133 -7.45 3.44 10.58
N ARG A 134 -8.77 3.46 10.40
CA ARG A 134 -9.38 3.83 9.12
C ARG A 134 -9.06 5.28 8.74
N ASN A 135 -9.13 6.22 9.68
CA ASN A 135 -8.81 7.62 9.44
C ASN A 135 -7.33 7.80 9.07
N PHE A 136 -6.43 7.05 9.71
CA PHE A 136 -5.03 6.97 9.29
C PHE A 136 -4.88 6.45 7.85
N LEU A 137 -5.58 5.36 7.50
CA LEU A 137 -5.51 4.79 6.15
C LEU A 137 -6.05 5.74 5.07
N ILE A 138 -7.10 6.53 5.38
CA ILE A 138 -7.61 7.58 4.50
C ILE A 138 -6.55 8.65 4.28
N ASP A 139 -5.91 9.14 5.35
CA ASP A 139 -4.85 10.16 5.23
C ASP A 139 -3.65 9.63 4.46
N ALA A 140 -3.18 8.40 4.76
CA ALA A 140 -2.09 7.76 4.05
C ALA A 140 -2.40 7.53 2.56
N TYR A 141 -3.64 7.15 2.23
CA TYR A 141 -4.09 7.04 0.84
C TYR A 141 -4.03 8.39 0.12
N GLN A 142 -4.56 9.45 0.73
CA GLN A 142 -4.69 10.77 0.13
C GLN A 142 -3.35 11.53 0.03
N THR A 143 -2.48 11.41 1.04
CA THR A 143 -1.25 12.20 1.15
C THR A 143 -0.02 11.45 0.70
N TRP A 144 0.08 10.15 1.01
CA TRP A 144 1.25 9.33 0.64
C TRP A 144 1.05 8.56 -0.66
N GLY A 145 -0.19 8.42 -1.13
CA GLY A 145 -0.53 7.53 -2.24
C GLY A 145 -0.32 6.06 -1.86
N THR A 146 -0.65 5.70 -0.63
CA THR A 146 -0.58 4.31 -0.16
C THR A 146 -1.51 3.42 -0.98
N GLU A 147 -0.97 2.33 -1.53
CA GLU A 147 -1.73 1.37 -2.36
C GLU A 147 -1.99 0.06 -1.63
N TYR A 148 -1.15 -0.27 -0.64
CA TYR A 148 -1.21 -1.54 0.08
C TYR A 148 -1.07 -1.32 1.58
N ALA A 149 -1.98 -1.92 2.34
CA ALA A 149 -1.87 -2.03 3.80
C ALA A 149 -1.81 -3.50 4.21
N LEU A 150 -0.82 -3.85 5.01
CA LEU A 150 -0.72 -5.13 5.71
C LEU A 150 -1.12 -4.90 7.16
N LEU A 151 -2.08 -5.67 7.64
CA LEU A 151 -2.50 -5.71 9.04
C LEU A 151 -1.72 -6.82 9.73
N GLY A 152 -0.75 -6.44 10.56
CA GLY A 152 0.17 -7.33 11.26
C GLY A 152 -0.31 -7.60 12.68
N GLY A 153 -0.86 -8.79 12.91
CA GLY A 153 -1.32 -9.24 14.22
C GLY A 153 -2.67 -9.95 14.17
N ASP A 154 -3.20 -10.24 15.35
CA ASP A 154 -4.56 -10.77 15.54
C ASP A 154 -5.53 -9.64 15.93
N LYS A 155 -6.81 -9.96 16.11
CA LYS A 155 -7.90 -9.06 16.53
C LYS A 155 -7.61 -8.21 17.77
N ASP A 156 -6.69 -8.66 18.62
CA ASP A 156 -6.30 -7.95 19.85
C ASP A 156 -5.31 -6.81 19.56
N ILE A 157 -4.59 -6.90 18.43
CA ILE A 157 -3.66 -5.87 17.93
C ILE A 157 -4.38 -4.98 16.92
N ILE A 158 -4.98 -5.59 15.89
CA ILE A 158 -5.77 -4.90 14.87
C ILE A 158 -7.24 -5.25 15.09
N PRO A 159 -8.03 -4.36 15.73
CA PRO A 159 -9.40 -4.68 16.07
C PRO A 159 -10.24 -4.90 14.82
N VAL A 160 -11.01 -5.98 14.77
CA VAL A 160 -11.91 -6.26 13.64
C VAL A 160 -13.13 -5.35 13.67
N ARG A 161 -13.68 -5.06 12.50
CA ARG A 161 -15.02 -4.48 12.37
C ARG A 161 -15.98 -5.56 11.88
N LEU A 162 -17.03 -5.79 12.64
CA LEU A 162 -18.08 -6.74 12.28
C LEU A 162 -19.00 -6.10 11.24
N LEU A 163 -19.20 -6.80 10.13
CA LEU A 163 -20.24 -6.53 9.15
C LEU A 163 -21.44 -7.40 9.49
N TYR A 164 -22.63 -6.82 9.40
CA TYR A 164 -23.87 -7.57 9.60
C TYR A 164 -24.31 -8.16 8.26
N ASP A 165 -24.34 -9.50 8.16
CA ASP A 165 -24.90 -10.22 7.02
C ASP A 165 -25.89 -11.27 7.50
N THR A 166 -27.12 -11.21 6.98
CA THR A 166 -28.18 -12.22 7.16
C THR A 166 -28.33 -12.81 8.58
N GLY A 167 -28.19 -11.99 9.61
CA GLY A 167 -28.35 -12.41 11.02
C GLY A 167 -27.06 -12.83 11.72
N TYR A 168 -25.91 -12.72 11.06
CA TYR A 168 -24.59 -13.03 11.60
C TYR A 168 -23.68 -11.81 11.54
N ASP A 169 -22.85 -11.70 12.58
CA ASP A 169 -21.73 -10.76 12.60
C ASP A 169 -20.51 -11.43 11.98
N VAL A 170 -20.07 -10.91 10.84
CA VAL A 170 -18.90 -11.40 10.10
C VAL A 170 -17.74 -10.46 10.31
N ALA A 171 -16.63 -10.96 10.86
CA ALA A 171 -15.39 -10.19 10.96
C ALA A 171 -14.83 -9.91 9.56
N ALA A 172 -14.59 -8.64 9.25
CA ALA A 172 -14.05 -8.25 7.96
C ALA A 172 -13.03 -7.12 8.07
N ASP A 173 -11.92 -7.29 7.36
CA ASP A 173 -10.91 -6.24 7.16
C ASP A 173 -11.32 -5.25 6.06
N LEU A 174 -12.40 -5.54 5.33
CA LEU A 174 -12.92 -4.69 4.25
C LEU A 174 -13.17 -3.25 4.74
N TYR A 175 -13.53 -3.08 6.01
CA TYR A 175 -13.67 -1.77 6.64
C TYR A 175 -12.42 -0.89 6.50
N TYR A 176 -11.23 -1.49 6.51
CA TYR A 176 -9.95 -0.80 6.36
C TYR A 176 -9.57 -0.54 4.89
N GLY A 177 -10.16 -1.26 3.94
CA GLY A 177 -9.90 -1.07 2.50
C GLY A 177 -10.74 0.02 1.84
N CYS A 178 -11.88 0.37 2.42
CA CYS A 178 -12.77 1.41 1.87
C CYS A 178 -12.34 2.81 2.30
N VAL A 179 -11.29 3.33 1.64
CA VAL A 179 -10.66 4.63 1.90
C VAL A 179 -10.83 5.67 0.78
N ASP A 180 -11.50 5.28 -0.30
CA ASP A 180 -11.95 6.14 -1.42
C ASP A 180 -13.38 6.67 -1.17
#